data_AF-A0A8S3D5M0-F1
#
_entry.id   AF-A0A8S3D5M0-F1
#
_cell.length_a   1.000
_cell.length_b   1.000
_cell.length_c   1.000
_cell.angle_alpha   90.00
_cell.angle_beta   90.00
_cell.angle_gamma   90.00
#
_symmetry.space_group_name_H-M   'P 1'
#
loop_
_entity.id
_entity.type
_entity.pdbx_description
1 polymer ?
#
loop_
_entity_poly.entity_id
_entity_poly.type
_entity_poly.pdbx_seq_one_letter_code
_entity_poly.pdbx_strand_id
1 'polypeptide(L)' 'MHFFLRPMPSLNESHVVIGRVIEGMGLIEAINKKGIKNSSGIECDRGLPLANVTIYGCGETNNTTSY' A
#
# COMPACT_ATOMS: atom_id res chain seq x y z
N MET A 1 -5.97 -1.75 -5.54
CA MET A 1 -5.95 -0.96 -4.29
C MET A 1 -4.50 -0.63 -3.99
N HIS A 2 -4.17 0.64 -3.70
CA HIS A 2 -2.80 1.06 -3.38
C HIS A 2 -2.76 1.66 -1.97
N PHE A 3 -1.72 1.32 -1.22
CA PHE A 3 -1.41 1.96 0.06
C PHE A 3 -0.22 2.89 -0.15
N PHE A 4 -0.34 4.13 0.33
CA PHE A 4 0.71 5.13 0.18
C PHE A 4 1.38 5.37 1.53
N LEU A 5 2.70 5.20 1.58
CA LEU A 5 3.51 5.47 2.78
C LEU A 5 3.76 6.97 3.00
N ARG A 6 3.57 7.78 1.96
CA ARG A 6 3.74 9.23 1.97
C ARG A 6 2.62 9.90 1.17
N PRO A 7 2.26 11.15 1.49
CA PRO A 7 1.30 11.89 0.69
C PRO A 7 1.72 11.97 -0.77
N MET A 8 0.78 11.82 -1.69
CA MET A 8 1.03 11.87 -3.14
C MET A 8 0.03 12.83 -3.80
N PRO A 9 0.22 14.16 -3.65
CA PRO A 9 -0.75 15.17 -4.10
C PRO A 9 -1.03 15.13 -5.60
N SER A 10 -0.08 14.63 -6.39
CA SER A 10 -0.24 14.44 -7.83
C SER A 10 -1.35 13.44 -8.21
N LEU A 11 -1.90 12.71 -7.24
CA LEU A 11 -3.02 11.79 -7.45
C LEU A 11 -4.38 12.39 -7.08
N ASN A 12 -4.40 13.60 -6.52
CA ASN A 12 -5.64 14.30 -6.21
C ASN A 12 -6.50 14.39 -7.49
N GLU A 13 -7.83 14.24 -7.33
CA GLU A 13 -8.82 14.29 -8.41
C GLU A 13 -8.75 13.13 -9.43
N SER A 14 -7.62 12.41 -9.51
CA SER A 14 -7.44 11.23 -10.35
C SER A 14 -7.69 9.92 -9.60
N HIS A 15 -7.48 9.90 -8.28
CA HIS A 15 -7.70 8.75 -7.42
C HIS A 15 -8.62 9.12 -6.26
N VAL A 16 -9.65 8.32 -6.04
CA VAL A 16 -10.55 8.47 -4.89
C VAL A 16 -9.91 7.83 -3.66
N VAL A 17 -9.79 8.59 -2.57
CA VAL A 17 -9.38 8.06 -1.26
C VAL A 17 -10.58 7.37 -0.61
N ILE A 18 -10.55 6.04 -0.52
CA ILE A 18 -11.65 5.22 0.02
C ILE A 18 -11.41 4.74 1.45
N GLY A 19 -10.28 5.09 2.06
CA GLY A 19 -9.93 4.67 3.42
C GLY A 19 -8.48 4.95 3.78
N ARG A 20 -8.13 4.60 5.02
CA ARG A 20 -6.78 4.73 5.57
C ARG A 20 -6.42 3.52 6.43
N VAL A 21 -5.14 3.23 6.54
CA VAL A 21 -4.63 2.21 7.46
C VAL A 21 -4.67 2.79 8.87
N ILE A 22 -5.47 2.19 9.76
CA ILE A 22 -5.59 2.61 11.16
C ILE A 22 -4.65 1.84 12.08
N GLU A 23 -4.30 0.60 11.72
CA GLU A 23 -3.38 -0.28 12.46
C GLU A 23 -2.52 -1.09 11.49
N GLY A 24 -1.36 -1.56 11.94
CA GLY A 24 -0.48 -2.44 11.14
C GLY A 24 0.42 -1.74 10.11
N MET A 25 0.66 -0.44 10.23
CA MET A 25 1.56 0.30 9.32
C MET A 25 2.97 -0.31 9.17
N GLY A 26 3.51 -0.92 10.22
CA GLY A 26 4.81 -1.60 10.17
C GLY A 26 4.87 -2.76 9.16
N LEU A 27 3.74 -3.45 8.92
CA LEU A 27 3.64 -4.48 7.89
C LEU A 27 3.72 -3.85 6.49
N ILE A 28 3.03 -2.73 6.26
CA ILE A 28 3.04 -2.01 4.98
C ILE A 28 4.46 -1.50 4.68
N GLU A 29 5.17 -0.99 5.68
CA GLU A 29 6.58 -0.60 5.54
C GLU A 29 7.50 -1.78 5.24
N ALA A 30 7.29 -2.94 5.88
CA ALA A 30 8.08 -4.14 5.63
C ALA A 30 7.89 -4.66 4.20
N ILE A 31 6.65 -4.59 3.68
CA ILE A 31 6.35 -4.90 2.28
C ILE A 31 7.12 -3.96 1.35
N ASN A 32 7.11 -2.65 1.63
CA ASN A 32 7.83 -1.68 0.81
C ASN A 32 9.36 -1.88 0.85
N LYS A 33 9.91 -2.19 2.04
CA LYS A 33 11.34 -2.49 2.23
C LYS A 33 11.80 -3.74 1.49
N LYS A 34 10.88 -4.67 1.17
CA LYS A 34 11.24 -5.85 0.36
C LYS A 34 11.73 -5.47 -1.03
N GLY A 35 11.32 -4.29 -1.51
CA GLY A 35 11.73 -3.74 -2.80
C GLY A 35 10.99 -4.38 -3.97
N ILE A 36 11.24 -3.80 -5.12
CA ILE A 36 10.65 -4.14 -6.41
C ILE A 36 11.77 -4.29 -7.43
N LYS A 37 11.58 -5.14 -8.42
CA LYS A 37 12.51 -5.31 -9.53
C LYS A 37 12.06 -4.49 -10.72
N ASN A 38 12.98 -3.74 -11.31
CA ASN A 38 12.81 -3.12 -12.61
C ASN A 38 14.03 -3.33 -13.50
N SER A 39 14.01 -2.73 -14.69
CA SER A 39 15.10 -2.85 -15.68
C SER A 39 16.45 -2.31 -15.19
N SER A 40 16.46 -1.47 -14.15
CA SER A 40 17.66 -0.84 -13.58
C SER A 40 18.19 -1.54 -12.33
N GLY A 41 17.46 -2.52 -11.77
CA GLY A 41 17.86 -3.26 -10.57
C GLY A 41 16.73 -3.47 -9.57
N ILE A 42 17.09 -3.51 -8.28
CA ILE A 42 16.14 -3.48 -7.17
C ILE A 42 15.93 -2.01 -6.79
N GLU A 43 14.71 -1.53 -6.92
CA GLU A 43 14.30 -0.19 -6.49
C GLU A 43 13.14 -0.30 -5.48
N CYS A 44 12.65 0.82 -4.97
CA CYS A 44 11.53 0.84 -4.01
C CYS A 44 10.25 1.46 -4.57
N ASP A 45 10.30 2.08 -5.77
CA ASP A 45 9.27 3.04 -6.16
C ASP A 45 8.50 2.74 -7.47
N ARG A 46 9.09 2.04 -8.47
CA ARG A 46 8.41 1.55 -9.70
C ARG A 46 8.94 0.20 -10.21
N GLY A 47 8.07 -0.80 -10.38
CA GLY A 47 8.48 -2.16 -10.78
C GLY A 47 7.58 -3.28 -10.23
N LEU A 48 7.93 -4.53 -10.55
CA LEU A 48 7.25 -5.72 -10.03
C LEU A 48 7.75 -6.03 -8.62
N PRO A 49 6.87 -6.38 -7.66
CA PRO A 49 7.33 -6.78 -6.33
C PRO A 49 8.25 -7.99 -6.41
N LEU A 50 9.32 -7.99 -5.60
CA LEU A 50 10.25 -9.11 -5.52
C LEU A 50 9.62 -10.36 -4.89
N ALA A 51 8.52 -10.19 -4.16
CA ALA A 51 7.72 -11.27 -3.59
C ALA A 51 6.24 -10.88 -3.62
N ASN A 52 5.37 -11.84 -3.94
CA ASN A 52 3.93 -11.62 -3.94
C ASN A 52 3.40 -11.52 -2.50
N VAL A 53 2.51 -10.55 -2.27
CA VAL A 53 1.72 -10.45 -1.04
C VAL A 53 0.32 -10.96 -1.35
N THR A 54 -0.11 -12.02 -0.66
CA THR A 54 -1.41 -12.64 -0.86
C THR A 54 -2.29 -12.40 0.37
N ILE A 55 -3.52 -11.95 0.14
CA ILE A 55 -4.53 -11.82 1.19
C ILE A 55 -5.20 -13.19 1.35
N TYR A 56 -4.91 -13.89 2.44
CA TYR A 56 -5.49 -15.21 2.73
C TYR A 56 -6.88 -15.14 3.36
N GLY A 57 -7.22 -14.01 3.98
CA GLY A 57 -8.51 -13.77 4.59
C GLY A 57 -8.69 -12.30 4.92
N CYS A 58 -9.93 -11.83 4.88
CA CYS A 58 -10.33 -10.48 5.27
C CYS A 58 -11.61 -10.56 6.10
N GLY A 59 -11.79 -9.62 7.02
CA GLY A 59 -12.99 -9.48 7.83
C GLY A 59 -13.37 -8.01 7.98
N GLU A 60 -14.64 -7.77 8.28
CA GLU A 60 -15.16 -6.45 8.61
C GLU A 60 -15.33 -6.36 10.13
N THR A 61 -14.79 -5.31 10.72
CA THR A 61 -15.03 -5.00 12.13
C THR A 61 -16.16 -3.98 12.23
N ASN A 62 -17.03 -4.11 13.22
CA ASN A 62 -18.23 -3.27 13.41
C ASN A 62 -17.96 -1.78 13.71
N ASN A 63 -16.72 -1.31 13.58
CA ASN A 63 -16.33 0.08 13.80
C ASN A 63 -16.61 0.91 12.53
N THR A 64 -17.86 1.35 12.38
CA THR A 64 -18.23 2.34 11.38
C THR A 64 -17.72 3.72 11.82
N THR A 65 -16.43 3.99 11.63
CA THR A 65 -15.91 5.36 11.77
C THR A 65 -15.90 6.00 10.40
N SER A 66 -16.94 6.79 10.11
CA SER A 66 -17.02 7.64 8.92
C SER A 66 -15.91 8.69 8.99
N TYR A 67 -15.09 8.82 7.94
CA TYR A 67 -14.07 9.86 7.78
C TYR A 67 -14.32 10.64 6.49
#